data_AF-A0A813GPV2-F1
#
_entry.id   AF-A0A813GPV2-F1
#
_cell.length_a   1.000
_cell.length_b   1.000
_cell.length_c   1.000
_cell.angle_alpha   90.00
_cell.angle_beta   90.00
_cell.angle_gamma   90.00
#
_symmetry.space_group_name_H-M   'P 1'
#
loop_
_entity.id
_entity.type
_entity.pdbx_description
1 polymer ?
#
loop_
_entity_poly.entity_id
_entity_poly.type
_entity_poly.pdbx_seq_one_letter_code
_entity_poly.pdbx_strand_id
1 'polypeptide(L)'
;VVLKLALTEGEKMLLLVLFSEREWGVFGLVSNLGSIVVRLLFAPTEEIAFSAFSARSGSEEGGERRSSNLRLLRGLLLLQGGVGWVGLCFGPGFSGLAVRVLYGADWAASEAPSVLSAYCVLLFCMGLNGILEAFMYAQCSPSWVRTCNFWQVAISAILLGSAWAARSIGPAALVWAN
;
A
#
# COMPACT_ATOMS: atom_id res chain seq x y z
N VAL A 1 0.73 -4.78 -13.74
CA VAL A 1 2.03 -4.36 -13.18
C VAL A 1 2.54 -3.08 -13.82
N VAL A 2 2.83 -3.03 -15.13
CA VAL A 2 3.36 -1.82 -15.81
C VAL A 2 2.45 -0.59 -15.68
N LEU A 3 1.13 -0.75 -15.88
CA LEU A 3 0.18 0.37 -15.73
C LEU A 3 0.11 0.90 -14.29
N LYS A 4 0.13 0.01 -13.29
CA LYS A 4 0.19 0.41 -11.87
C LYS A 4 1.49 1.15 -11.57
N LEU A 5 2.62 0.63 -12.06
CA LEU A 5 3.93 1.25 -11.87
C LEU A 5 3.98 2.65 -12.48
N ALA A 6 3.46 2.82 -13.71
CA ALA A 6 3.38 4.12 -14.35
C ALA A 6 2.47 5.11 -13.60
N LEU A 7 1.37 4.62 -13.03
CA LEU A 7 0.46 5.44 -12.21
C LEU A 7 1.13 5.86 -10.90
N THR A 8 1.75 4.92 -10.18
CA THR A 8 2.39 5.18 -8.88
C THR A 8 3.61 6.08 -9.02
N GLU A 9 4.44 5.87 -10.04
CA GLU A 9 5.59 6.74 -10.32
C GLU A 9 5.15 8.09 -10.91
N GLY A 10 4.09 8.11 -11.72
CA GLY A 10 3.50 9.34 -12.24
C GLY A 10 2.91 10.23 -11.14
N GLU A 11 2.24 9.62 -10.16
CA GLU A 11 1.71 10.30 -8.98
C GLU A 11 2.85 10.91 -8.15
N LYS A 12 3.90 10.14 -7.86
CA LYS A 12 5.11 10.65 -7.19
C LYS A 12 5.74 11.84 -7.92
N MET A 13 5.82 11.79 -9.25
CA MET A 13 6.35 12.90 -10.07
C MET A 13 5.48 14.15 -10.01
N LEU A 14 4.15 13.99 -9.91
CA LEU A 14 3.23 15.12 -9.72
C LEU A 14 3.36 15.73 -8.32
N LEU A 15 3.53 14.90 -7.30
CA LEU A 15 3.79 15.37 -5.94
C LEU A 15 5.15 16.10 -5.86
N LEU A 16 6.18 15.64 -6.55
CA LEU A 16 7.48 16.31 -6.66
C LEU A 16 7.40 17.77 -7.13
N VAL A 17 6.46 18.09 -8.02
CA VAL A 17 6.27 19.45 -8.55
C VAL A 17 5.44 20.33 -7.59
N LEU A 18 4.69 19.72 -6.68
CA LEU A 18 3.76 20.41 -5.78
C LEU A 18 4.36 20.69 -4.39
N PHE A 19 5.35 19.93 -3.94
CA PHE A 19 5.93 20.00 -2.58
C PHE A 19 7.31 20.65 -2.55
N SER A 20 7.71 21.17 -1.38
CA SER A 20 9.06 21.69 -1.16
C SER A 20 10.09 20.56 -1.17
N GLU A 21 11.32 20.85 -1.61
CA GLU A 21 12.45 19.90 -1.61
C GLU A 21 12.65 19.22 -0.24
N ARG A 22 12.37 19.96 0.84
CA ARG A 22 12.52 19.47 2.22
C ARG A 22 11.46 18.44 2.58
N GLU A 23 10.21 18.68 2.21
CA GLU A 23 9.07 17.77 2.44
C GLU A 23 9.24 16.49 1.63
N TRP A 24 9.68 16.62 0.37
CA TRP A 24 9.96 15.47 -0.46
C TRP A 24 11.14 14.63 0.07
N GLY A 25 12.19 15.25 0.61
CA GLY A 25 13.29 14.54 1.24
C GLY A 25 12.83 13.69 2.42
N VAL A 26 11.95 14.23 3.26
CA VAL A 26 11.34 13.51 4.39
C VAL A 26 10.44 12.37 3.90
N PHE A 27 9.56 12.65 2.93
CA PHE A 27 8.69 11.63 2.34
C PHE A 27 9.48 10.50 1.66
N GLY A 28 10.52 10.84 0.91
CA GLY A 28 11.41 9.88 0.25
C GLY A 28 12.12 8.98 1.26
N LEU A 29 12.56 9.53 2.38
CA LEU A 29 13.18 8.75 3.47
C LEU A 29 12.18 7.77 4.09
N VAL A 30 10.99 8.25 4.47
CA VAL A 30 9.95 7.43 5.10
C VAL A 30 9.40 6.38 4.14
N SER A 31 9.11 6.75 2.90
CA SER A 31 8.58 5.84 1.89
C SER A 31 9.58 4.73 1.54
N ASN A 32 10.88 5.04 1.49
CA ASN A 32 11.91 4.02 1.31
C ASN A 32 11.94 3.05 2.49
N LEU A 33 11.94 3.56 3.73
CA LEU A 33 11.91 2.73 4.94
C LEU A 33 10.67 1.83 4.97
N GLY A 34 9.49 2.41 4.77
CA GLY A 34 8.23 1.68 4.75
C GLY A 34 8.13 0.67 3.62
N SER A 35 8.69 0.98 2.44
CA SER A 35 8.71 0.06 1.31
C SER A 35 9.53 -1.20 1.58
N ILE A 36 10.47 -1.19 2.53
CA ILE A 36 11.24 -2.39 2.89
C ILE A 36 10.29 -3.45 3.44
N VAL A 37 9.38 -3.07 4.35
CA VAL A 37 8.39 -4.01 4.91
C VAL A 37 7.50 -4.55 3.79
N VAL A 38 7.04 -3.68 2.89
CA VAL A 38 6.21 -4.07 1.75
C VAL A 38 6.94 -5.06 0.84
N ARG A 39 8.19 -4.77 0.45
CA ARG A 39 8.97 -5.59 -0.49
C ARG A 39 9.47 -6.89 0.11
N LEU A 40 9.84 -6.88 1.39
CA LEU A 40 10.44 -8.04 2.05
C LEU A 40 9.39 -9.00 2.61
N LEU A 41 8.20 -8.48 2.96
CA LEU A 41 7.20 -9.23 3.72
C LEU A 41 5.89 -9.40 2.93
N PHE A 42 5.32 -8.31 2.42
CA PHE A 42 4.02 -8.36 1.75
C PHE A 42 4.12 -8.90 0.32
N ALA A 43 5.04 -8.39 -0.49
CA ALA A 43 5.24 -8.83 -1.86
C ALA A 43 5.45 -10.35 -2.03
N PRO A 44 6.35 -11.03 -1.28
CA PRO A 44 6.50 -12.48 -1.40
C PRO A 44 5.25 -13.23 -0.90
N THR A 45 4.59 -12.73 0.14
CA THR A 45 3.35 -13.34 0.66
C THR A 45 2.24 -13.27 -0.38
N GLU A 46 2.11 -12.15 -1.08
CA GLU A 46 1.15 -11.94 -2.16
C GLU A 46 1.41 -12.86 -3.35
N GLU A 47 2.66 -13.05 -3.73
CA GLU A 47 3.05 -13.96 -4.82
C GLU A 47 2.75 -15.43 -4.49
N ILE A 48 3.03 -15.84 -3.25
CA ILE A 48 2.68 -17.17 -2.73
C ILE A 48 1.16 -17.33 -2.69
N ALA A 49 0.43 -16.33 -2.21
CA ALA A 49 -1.02 -16.33 -2.16
C ALA A 49 -1.63 -16.48 -3.56
N PHE A 50 -1.18 -15.67 -4.53
CA PHE A 50 -1.62 -15.74 -5.92
C PHE A 50 -1.38 -17.13 -6.51
N SER A 51 -0.19 -17.69 -6.31
CA SER A 51 0.16 -19.03 -6.79
C SER A 51 -0.72 -20.11 -6.14
N ALA A 52 -0.97 -20.01 -4.84
CA ALA A 52 -1.80 -20.95 -4.08
C ALA A 52 -3.28 -20.91 -4.47
N PHE A 53 -3.81 -19.74 -4.82
CA PHE A 53 -5.17 -19.59 -5.35
C PHE A 53 -5.27 -20.08 -6.79
N SER A 54 -4.27 -19.79 -7.63
CA SER A 54 -4.23 -20.20 -9.03
C SER A 54 -4.09 -21.71 -9.19
N ALA A 55 -3.28 -22.38 -8.37
CA ALA A 55 -3.13 -23.84 -8.41
C ALA A 55 -4.43 -24.59 -8.08
N ARG A 56 -5.25 -24.01 -7.18
CA ARG A 56 -6.57 -24.56 -6.80
C ARG A 56 -7.66 -24.21 -7.80
N SER A 57 -7.32 -23.57 -8.92
CA SER A 57 -8.30 -23.11 -9.89
C SER A 57 -8.77 -24.17 -10.89
N GLY A 58 -8.11 -25.32 -10.97
CA GLY A 58 -8.39 -26.37 -11.98
C GLY A 58 -8.82 -27.75 -11.49
N SER A 59 -8.76 -28.06 -10.18
CA SER A 59 -8.72 -29.47 -9.71
C SER A 59 -9.85 -29.95 -8.77
N GLU A 60 -10.74 -29.08 -8.27
CA GLU A 60 -11.71 -29.44 -7.20
C GLU A 60 -13.17 -29.12 -7.55
N GLU A 61 -14.11 -29.93 -7.03
CA GLU A 61 -15.56 -29.69 -7.12
C GLU A 61 -15.95 -28.33 -6.52
N GLY A 62 -16.83 -27.60 -7.20
CA GLY A 62 -17.03 -26.15 -6.98
C GLY A 62 -17.43 -25.72 -5.56
N GLY A 63 -18.10 -26.59 -4.80
CA GLY A 63 -18.54 -26.32 -3.43
C GLY A 63 -17.41 -26.37 -2.41
N GLU A 64 -16.62 -27.46 -2.40
CA GLU A 64 -15.49 -27.64 -1.49
C GLU A 64 -14.38 -26.63 -1.77
N ARG A 65 -14.10 -26.39 -3.07
CA ARG A 65 -13.12 -25.40 -3.54
C ARG A 65 -13.39 -24.00 -2.97
N ARG A 66 -14.64 -23.54 -3.05
CA ARG A 66 -15.02 -22.21 -2.54
C ARG A 66 -14.77 -22.11 -1.04
N SER A 67 -15.13 -23.14 -0.28
CA SER A 67 -14.90 -23.16 1.18
C SER A 67 -13.41 -23.14 1.53
N SER A 68 -12.59 -23.89 0.79
CA SER A 68 -11.14 -24.00 0.99
C SER A 68 -10.42 -22.69 0.68
N ASN A 69 -10.74 -22.07 -0.46
CA ASN A 69 -10.17 -20.78 -0.85
C ASN A 69 -10.54 -19.66 0.12
N LEU A 70 -11.78 -19.65 0.64
CA LEU A 70 -12.18 -18.67 1.65
C LEU A 70 -11.46 -18.86 2.98
N ARG A 71 -11.18 -20.11 3.39
CA ARG A 71 -10.36 -20.39 4.58
C ARG A 71 -8.93 -19.88 4.42
N LEU A 72 -8.32 -20.13 3.27
CA LEU A 72 -6.97 -19.65 2.94
C LEU A 72 -6.92 -18.12 2.89
N LEU A 73 -7.88 -17.50 2.20
CA LEU A 73 -8.01 -16.04 2.14
C LEU A 73 -8.12 -15.43 3.54
N ARG A 74 -8.99 -16.00 4.39
CA ARG A 74 -9.14 -15.54 5.77
C ARG A 74 -7.84 -15.69 6.56
N GLY A 75 -7.14 -16.81 6.41
CA GLY A 75 -5.85 -17.03 7.08
C GLY A 75 -4.78 -16.02 6.66
N LEU A 76 -4.66 -15.77 5.35
CA LEU A 76 -3.69 -14.80 4.80
C LEU A 76 -4.03 -13.36 5.18
N LEU A 77 -5.31 -12.98 5.16
CA LEU A 77 -5.77 -11.67 5.62
C LEU A 77 -5.50 -11.47 7.12
N LEU A 78 -5.69 -12.50 7.94
CA LEU A 78 -5.37 -12.41 9.37
C LEU A 78 -3.85 -12.32 9.61
N LEU A 79 -3.04 -13.05 8.83
CA LEU A 79 -1.59 -13.00 8.93
C LEU A 79 -1.05 -11.61 8.53
N GLN A 80 -1.32 -11.20 7.30
CA GLN A 80 -0.78 -9.94 6.75
C GLN A 80 -1.46 -8.72 7.40
N GLY A 81 -2.77 -8.79 7.63
CA GLY A 81 -3.52 -7.77 8.38
C GLY A 81 -3.06 -7.69 9.83
N GLY A 82 -2.71 -8.81 10.47
CA GLY A 82 -2.15 -8.81 11.82
C GLY A 82 -0.80 -8.11 11.91
N VAL A 83 0.10 -8.35 10.96
CA VAL A 83 1.38 -7.62 10.85
C VAL A 83 1.13 -6.12 10.62
N GLY A 84 0.23 -5.77 9.71
CA GLY A 84 -0.18 -4.39 9.49
C GLY A 84 -0.80 -3.75 10.73
N TRP A 85 -1.58 -4.49 11.51
CA TRP A 85 -2.24 -4.03 12.73
C TRP A 85 -1.24 -3.73 13.85
N VAL A 86 -0.20 -4.56 13.99
CA VAL A 86 0.93 -4.24 14.89
C VAL A 86 1.60 -2.94 14.45
N GLY A 87 1.84 -2.77 13.15
CA GLY A 87 2.34 -1.51 12.59
C GLY A 87 1.43 -0.32 12.92
N LEU A 88 0.11 -0.49 12.79
CA LEU A 88 -0.88 0.55 13.06
C LEU A 88 -0.92 0.94 14.55
N CYS A 89 -0.91 -0.03 15.47
CA CYS A 89 -1.01 0.23 16.90
C CYS A 89 0.28 0.79 17.51
N PHE A 90 1.43 0.29 17.07
CA PHE A 90 2.72 0.61 17.69
C PHE A 90 3.56 1.59 16.86
N GLY A 91 3.42 1.59 15.54
CA GLY A 91 4.18 2.43 14.63
C GLY A 91 4.09 3.93 14.94
N PRO A 92 2.89 4.51 15.11
CA PRO A 92 2.73 5.91 15.52
C PRO A 92 3.44 6.26 16.82
N GLY A 93 3.37 5.37 17.82
CA GLY A 93 3.99 5.59 19.13
C GLY A 93 5.51 5.48 19.11
N PHE A 94 6.08 4.68 18.21
CA PHE A 94 7.53 4.45 18.12
C PHE A 94 8.19 5.17 16.95
N SER A 95 7.46 5.91 16.11
CA SER A 95 8.00 6.53 14.90
C SER A 95 9.18 7.47 15.18
N GLY A 96 9.07 8.31 16.21
CA GLY A 96 10.15 9.22 16.63
C GLY A 96 11.40 8.48 17.10
N LEU A 97 11.23 7.37 17.85
CA LEU A 97 12.33 6.53 18.27
C LEU A 97 12.98 5.83 17.06
N ALA A 98 12.17 5.27 16.16
CA ALA A 98 12.63 4.58 14.96
C ALA A 98 13.45 5.51 14.05
N VAL A 99 12.96 6.72 13.78
CA VAL A 99 13.70 7.73 13.01
C VAL A 99 14.99 8.11 13.73
N ARG A 100 14.95 8.33 15.05
CA ARG A 100 16.13 8.70 15.83
C ARG A 100 17.22 7.64 15.81
N VAL A 101 16.85 6.37 15.89
CA VAL A 101 17.78 5.24 15.89
C VAL A 101 18.36 5.00 14.49
N LEU A 102 17.53 5.08 13.45
CA LEU A 102 17.94 4.74 12.08
C LEU A 102 18.65 5.88 11.36
N TYR A 103 18.22 7.13 11.58
CA TYR A 103 18.67 8.30 10.81
C TYR A 103 19.26 9.42 11.69
N GLY A 104 19.17 9.31 13.01
CA GLY A 104 19.77 10.27 13.94
C GLY A 104 18.80 11.34 14.48
N ALA A 105 19.31 12.17 15.39
CA ALA A 105 18.51 13.15 16.13
C ALA A 105 17.97 14.29 15.24
N ASP A 106 18.71 14.69 14.21
CA ASP A 106 18.31 15.79 13.32
C ASP A 106 17.05 15.45 12.51
N TRP A 107 16.95 14.20 12.03
CA TRP A 107 15.76 13.71 11.35
C TRP A 107 14.60 13.46 12.31
N ALA A 108 14.88 13.04 13.54
CA ALA A 108 13.85 12.87 14.56
C ALA A 108 13.25 14.20 15.05
N ALA A 109 13.99 15.31 14.94
CA ALA A 109 13.50 16.66 15.20
C ALA A 109 12.73 17.29 14.01
N SER A 110 12.74 16.63 12.85
CA SER A 110 12.01 17.04 11.64
C SER A 110 10.59 16.48 11.61
N GLU A 111 9.90 16.63 10.48
CA GLU A 111 8.57 16.03 10.24
C GLU A 111 8.61 14.52 9.92
N ALA A 112 9.79 13.90 9.82
CA ALA A 112 9.90 12.48 9.51
C ALA A 112 9.12 11.53 10.45
N PRO A 113 9.08 11.74 11.78
CA PRO A 113 8.28 10.91 12.68
C PRO A 113 6.76 11.00 12.43
N SER A 114 6.23 12.17 12.07
CA SER A 114 4.80 12.33 11.80
C SER A 114 4.42 11.68 10.47
N VAL A 115 5.26 11.83 9.45
CA VAL A 115 5.08 11.18 8.14
C VAL A 115 5.21 9.65 8.28
N LEU A 116 6.15 9.15 9.08
CA LEU A 116 6.29 7.72 9.36
C LEU A 116 5.08 7.16 10.12
N SER A 117 4.54 7.91 11.08
CA SER A 117 3.31 7.56 11.78
C SER A 117 2.12 7.39 10.83
N ALA A 118 1.94 8.34 9.89
CA ALA A 118 0.90 8.24 8.86
C ALA A 118 1.14 7.03 7.94
N TYR A 119 2.39 6.78 7.56
CA TYR A 119 2.76 5.63 6.74
C TYR A 119 2.44 4.29 7.41
N CYS A 120 2.56 4.19 8.73
CA CYS A 120 2.15 2.99 9.47
C CYS A 120 0.66 2.66 9.33
N VAL A 121 -0.21 3.68 9.17
CA VAL A 121 -1.63 3.47 8.85
C VAL A 121 -1.78 2.88 7.45
N LEU A 122 -1.03 3.42 6.49
CA LEU A 122 -1.05 2.96 5.11
C LEU A 122 -0.52 1.53 4.96
N LEU A 123 0.46 1.12 5.76
CA LEU A 123 0.96 -0.26 5.78
C LEU A 123 -0.14 -1.29 6.06
N PHE A 124 -1.07 -0.99 6.96
CA PHE A 124 -2.20 -1.89 7.22
C PHE A 124 -3.11 -2.02 6.00
N CYS A 125 -3.50 -0.89 5.39
CA CYS A 125 -4.33 -0.87 4.20
C CYS A 125 -3.66 -1.58 3.01
N MET A 126 -2.37 -1.32 2.77
CA MET A 126 -1.58 -1.97 1.73
C MET A 126 -1.51 -3.48 1.96
N GLY A 127 -1.30 -3.92 3.20
CA GLY A 127 -1.28 -5.33 3.56
C GLY A 127 -2.58 -6.06 3.20
N LEU A 128 -3.74 -5.47 3.50
CA LEU A 128 -5.02 -6.06 3.14
C LEU A 128 -5.26 -6.03 1.63
N ASN A 129 -4.96 -4.90 0.98
CA ASN A 129 -5.20 -4.73 -0.44
C ASN A 129 -4.42 -5.75 -1.28
N GLY A 130 -3.15 -6.00 -0.96
CA GLY A 130 -2.31 -6.96 -1.70
C GLY A 130 -2.87 -8.38 -1.75
N ILE A 131 -3.34 -8.91 -0.61
CA ILE A 131 -3.94 -10.25 -0.54
C ILE A 131 -5.29 -10.31 -1.30
N LEU A 132 -6.10 -9.26 -1.21
CA LEU A 132 -7.37 -9.18 -1.94
C LEU A 132 -7.13 -9.12 -3.46
N GLU A 133 -6.15 -8.34 -3.91
CA GLU A 133 -5.74 -8.29 -5.30
C GLU A 133 -5.21 -9.65 -5.79
N ALA A 134 -4.35 -10.31 -5.02
CA ALA A 134 -3.85 -11.65 -5.34
C ALA A 134 -4.99 -12.66 -5.51
N PHE A 135 -5.99 -12.63 -4.62
CA PHE A 135 -7.18 -13.48 -4.73
C PHE A 135 -8.03 -13.14 -5.96
N MET A 136 -8.31 -11.85 -6.19
CA MET A 136 -9.10 -11.40 -7.34
C MET A 136 -8.43 -11.79 -8.65
N TYR A 137 -7.13 -11.52 -8.81
CA TYR A 137 -6.40 -11.86 -10.03
C TYR A 137 -6.30 -13.36 -10.29
N ALA A 138 -6.25 -14.19 -9.24
CA ALA A 138 -6.22 -15.64 -9.38
C ALA A 138 -7.57 -16.24 -9.79
N GLN A 139 -8.69 -15.58 -9.46
CA GLN A 139 -10.04 -16.15 -9.60
C GLN A 139 -10.91 -15.48 -10.68
N CYS A 140 -10.61 -14.23 -11.07
CA CYS A 140 -11.41 -13.50 -12.06
C CYS A 140 -11.01 -13.76 -13.51
N SER A 141 -12.00 -13.64 -14.40
CA SER A 141 -11.76 -13.67 -15.85
C SER A 141 -11.05 -12.39 -16.34
N PRO A 142 -10.34 -12.44 -17.48
CA PRO A 142 -9.57 -11.31 -18.00
C PRO A 142 -10.38 -10.05 -18.30
N SER A 143 -11.70 -10.17 -18.50
CA SER A 143 -12.60 -9.04 -18.73
C SER A 143 -12.84 -8.22 -17.46
N TRP A 144 -13.07 -8.89 -16.33
CA TRP A 144 -13.26 -8.23 -15.03
C TRP A 144 -12.00 -7.51 -14.56
N VAL A 145 -10.83 -8.12 -14.78
CA VAL A 145 -9.53 -7.50 -14.48
C VAL A 145 -9.35 -6.17 -15.24
N ARG A 146 -9.84 -6.09 -16.48
CA ARG A 146 -9.76 -4.88 -17.29
C ARG A 146 -10.62 -3.74 -16.73
N THR A 147 -11.83 -4.06 -16.28
CA THR A 147 -12.74 -3.10 -15.63
C THR A 147 -12.18 -2.60 -14.29
N CYS A 148 -11.60 -3.48 -13.46
CA CYS A 148 -10.95 -3.08 -12.21
C CYS A 148 -9.74 -2.16 -12.46
N ASN A 149 -8.88 -2.50 -13.43
CA ASN A 149 -7.76 -1.64 -13.80
C ASN A 149 -8.25 -0.27 -14.33
N PHE A 150 -9.34 -0.23 -15.09
CA PHE A 150 -9.94 1.04 -15.55
C PHE A 150 -10.42 1.89 -14.37
N TRP A 151 -11.14 1.30 -13.41
CA TRP A 151 -11.59 2.00 -12.20
C TRP A 151 -10.42 2.50 -11.36
N GLN A 152 -9.35 1.72 -11.24
CA GLN A 152 -8.14 2.14 -10.54
C GLN A 152 -7.53 3.38 -11.20
N VAL A 153 -7.46 3.42 -12.54
CA VAL A 153 -6.99 4.60 -13.28
C VAL A 153 -7.92 5.81 -13.08
N ALA A 154 -9.24 5.59 -13.13
CA ALA A 154 -10.21 6.65 -12.93
C ALA A 154 -10.11 7.27 -11.53
N ILE A 155 -9.99 6.44 -10.49
CA ILE A 155 -9.83 6.90 -9.10
C ILE A 155 -8.53 7.69 -8.93
N SER A 156 -7.41 7.22 -9.46
CA SER A 156 -6.14 7.96 -9.40
C SER A 156 -6.21 9.30 -10.16
N ALA A 157 -6.88 9.35 -11.31
CA ALA A 157 -7.07 10.60 -12.04
C ALA A 157 -7.94 11.61 -11.26
N ILE A 158 -9.00 11.14 -10.59
CA ILE A 158 -9.84 11.97 -9.71
C ILE A 158 -9.02 12.47 -8.51
N LEU A 159 -8.22 11.61 -7.89
CA LEU A 159 -7.36 11.95 -6.77
C LEU A 159 -6.33 13.02 -7.15
N LEU A 160 -5.63 12.85 -8.27
CA LEU A 160 -4.71 13.85 -8.81
C LEU A 160 -5.41 15.19 -9.12
N GLY A 161 -6.61 15.12 -9.72
CA GLY A 161 -7.43 16.31 -9.96
C GLY A 161 -7.84 17.01 -8.66
N SER A 162 -8.18 16.24 -7.62
CA SER A 162 -8.55 16.76 -6.31
C SER A 162 -7.36 17.39 -5.58
N ALA A 163 -6.17 16.79 -5.67
CA ALA A 163 -4.93 17.34 -5.11
C ALA A 163 -4.52 18.63 -5.82
N TRP A 164 -4.67 18.70 -7.15
CA TRP A 164 -4.44 19.92 -7.92
C TRP A 164 -5.41 21.04 -7.54
N ALA A 165 -6.70 20.71 -7.38
CA ALA A 165 -7.72 21.67 -6.95
C ALA A 165 -7.53 22.13 -5.48
N ALA A 166 -7.06 21.25 -4.60
CA ALA A 166 -6.83 21.52 -3.18
C ALA A 166 -5.46 22.19 -2.88
N ARG A 167 -4.67 22.53 -3.92
CA ARG A 167 -3.38 23.23 -3.78
C ARG A 167 -3.44 24.51 -2.93
N SER A 168 -4.61 25.15 -2.86
CA SER A 168 -4.83 26.37 -2.08
C SER A 168 -5.08 26.15 -0.58
N ILE A 169 -5.30 24.91 -0.12
CA ILE A 169 -5.71 24.57 1.26
C ILE A 169 -4.52 24.11 2.13
N GLY A 170 -3.35 23.87 1.51
CA GLY A 170 -2.09 23.58 2.20
C GLY A 170 -1.68 22.10 2.21
N PRO A 171 -0.46 21.79 2.69
CA PRO A 171 0.20 20.48 2.53
C PRO A 171 -0.47 19.31 3.27
N ALA A 172 -1.32 19.59 4.27
CA ALA A 172 -2.05 18.57 5.03
C ALA A 172 -3.09 17.80 4.21
N ALA A 173 -3.63 18.38 3.12
CA ALA A 173 -4.59 17.71 2.25
C ALA A 173 -3.99 16.52 1.49
N LEU A 174 -2.67 16.47 1.36
CA LEU A 174 -1.97 15.49 0.54
C LEU A 174 -1.74 14.15 1.24
N VAL A 175 -1.57 14.17 2.56
CA VAL A 175 -1.40 12.96 3.36
C VAL A 175 -2.71 12.17 3.43
N TRP A 176 -3.85 12.85 3.35
CA TRP A 176 -5.17 12.21 3.23
C TRP A 176 -5.51 11.72 1.81
N ALA A 177 -4.73 12.15 0.81
CA ALA A 177 -4.95 11.81 -0.59
C ALA A 177 -4.28 10.49 -1.01
N ASN A 178 -3.26 10.03 -0.28
CA ASN A 178 -2.54 8.78 -0.56
C ASN A 178 -2.98 7.66 0.37
#